data_AF-A0A7I7MAF5-F1
#
_entry.id   AF-A0A7I7MAF5-F1
#
_cell.length_a   1.000
_cell.length_b   1.000
_cell.length_c   1.000
_cell.angle_alpha   90.00
_cell.angle_beta   90.00
_cell.angle_gamma   90.00
#
_symmetry.space_group_name_H-M   'P 1'
#
loop_
_entity.id
_entity.type
_entity.pdbx_description
1 polymer ?
#
loop_
_entity_poly.entity_id
_entity_poly.type
_entity_poly.pdbx_seq_one_letter_code
_entity_poly.pdbx_strand_id
1 'polypeptide(L)'
;MRIPRPGHYRVHDDVDDAGNDARDAARVADLEQARSLRRELAAERRQVMDRIGNRSDIIRDGYSTSRVIADMHRAEDDLARLDAMIARIDQRFALQPDDT
;
A
#
# COMPACT_ATOMS: atom_id res chain seq x y z
N MET A 1 -65.61 -29.39 1.46
CA MET A 1 -64.57 -29.28 2.51
C MET A 1 -63.26 -28.97 1.80
N ARG A 2 -62.79 -27.71 1.89
CA ARG A 2 -61.71 -27.14 1.05
C ARG A 2 -60.47 -27.00 1.93
N ILE A 3 -59.43 -27.78 1.64
CA ILE A 3 -58.13 -27.73 2.33
C ILE A 3 -57.18 -26.90 1.45
N PRO A 4 -56.70 -25.72 1.89
CA PRO A 4 -55.66 -25.00 1.16
C PRO A 4 -54.30 -25.65 1.46
N ARG A 5 -53.55 -25.97 0.41
CA ARG A 5 -52.17 -26.45 0.51
C ARG A 5 -51.23 -25.27 0.82
N PRO A 6 -50.28 -25.43 1.75
CA PRO A 6 -49.33 -24.38 2.09
C PRO A 6 -48.39 -24.14 0.92
N GLY A 7 -48.19 -22.86 0.62
CA GLY A 7 -47.36 -22.37 -0.48
C GLY A 7 -45.93 -22.86 -0.41
N HIS A 8 -45.36 -23.03 -1.60
CA HIS A 8 -43.94 -23.19 -1.81
C HIS A 8 -43.20 -22.00 -1.18
N TYR A 9 -42.46 -22.24 -0.10
CA TYR A 9 -41.46 -21.30 0.37
C TYR A 9 -40.31 -21.31 -0.65
N ARG A 10 -40.30 -20.30 -1.51
CA ARG A 10 -39.14 -19.94 -2.32
C ARG A 10 -38.14 -19.35 -1.32
N VAL A 11 -37.18 -20.16 -0.89
CA VAL A 11 -36.06 -19.67 -0.08
C VAL A 11 -35.28 -18.74 -1.00
N HIS A 12 -35.28 -17.46 -0.64
CA HIS A 12 -34.52 -16.40 -1.29
C HIS A 12 -33.02 -16.73 -1.23
N ASP A 13 -32.34 -16.42 -2.33
CA ASP A 13 -30.89 -16.32 -2.51
C ASP A 13 -30.23 -15.23 -1.63
N ASP A 14 -30.58 -15.11 -0.34
CA ASP A 14 -30.04 -14.07 0.56
C ASP A 14 -28.67 -14.45 1.17
N VAL A 15 -28.13 -15.62 0.86
CA VAL A 15 -26.89 -16.14 1.48
C VAL A 15 -25.62 -15.68 0.75
N ASP A 16 -25.74 -15.20 -0.49
CA ASP A 16 -24.59 -14.78 -1.30
C ASP A 16 -24.24 -13.29 -1.14
N ASP A 17 -25.21 -12.44 -0.79
CA ASP A 17 -25.04 -10.97 -0.70
C ASP A 17 -24.14 -10.57 0.47
N ALA A 18 -24.39 -11.12 1.67
CA ALA A 18 -23.58 -10.84 2.86
C ALA A 18 -22.13 -11.36 2.75
N GLY A 19 -21.91 -12.42 1.97
CA GLY A 19 -20.57 -12.97 1.70
C GLY A 19 -19.78 -12.13 0.70
N ASN A 20 -20.47 -11.52 -0.26
CA ASN A 20 -19.89 -10.61 -1.23
C ASN A 20 -19.54 -9.26 -0.58
N ASP A 21 -20.46 -8.69 0.20
CA ASP A 21 -20.26 -7.43 0.93
C ASP A 21 -19.09 -7.50 1.93
N ALA A 22 -18.95 -8.62 2.64
CA ALA A 22 -17.84 -8.81 3.57
C ALA A 22 -16.48 -8.92 2.85
N ARG A 23 -16.46 -9.52 1.66
CA ARG A 23 -15.25 -9.59 0.81
C ARG A 23 -14.91 -8.24 0.21
N ASP A 24 -15.90 -7.50 -0.24
CA ASP A 24 -15.72 -6.16 -0.80
C ASP A 24 -15.28 -5.16 0.28
N ALA A 25 -15.87 -5.22 1.47
CA ALA A 25 -15.41 -4.42 2.62
C ALA A 25 -13.96 -4.75 3.03
N ALA A 26 -13.59 -6.04 3.02
CA ALA A 26 -12.21 -6.46 3.30
C ALA A 26 -11.22 -5.98 2.22
N ARG A 27 -11.63 -6.01 0.94
CA ARG A 27 -10.85 -5.46 -0.18
C ARG A 27 -10.66 -3.95 -0.05
N VAL A 28 -11.73 -3.21 0.24
CA VAL A 28 -11.67 -1.75 0.43
C VAL A 28 -10.73 -1.39 1.58
N ALA A 29 -10.80 -2.11 2.71
CA ALA A 29 -9.91 -1.89 3.84
C ALA A 29 -8.44 -2.19 3.51
N ASP A 30 -8.14 -3.29 2.79
CA ASP A 30 -6.79 -3.63 2.35
C ASP A 30 -6.21 -2.58 1.37
N LEU A 31 -7.05 -2.07 0.46
CA LEU A 31 -6.67 -0.99 -0.46
C LEU A 31 -6.37 0.32 0.30
N GLU A 32 -7.18 0.68 1.30
CA GLU A 32 -6.94 1.86 2.13
C GLU A 32 -5.65 1.75 2.93
N GLN A 33 -5.40 0.59 3.54
CA GLN A 33 -4.16 0.31 4.26
C GLN A 33 -2.93 0.40 3.34
N ALA A 34 -2.99 -0.20 2.15
CA ALA A 34 -1.89 -0.13 1.19
C ALA A 34 -1.65 1.30 0.66
N ARG A 35 -2.70 2.11 0.50
CA ARG A 35 -2.57 3.55 0.15
C ARG A 35 -1.93 4.33 1.28
N SER A 36 -2.30 4.04 2.54
CA SER A 36 -1.70 4.68 3.70
C SER A 36 -0.20 4.35 3.80
N LEU A 37 0.16 3.07 3.67
CA LEU A 37 1.55 2.62 3.69
C LEU A 37 2.37 3.25 2.56
N ARG A 38 1.82 3.35 1.35
CA ARG A 38 2.48 4.03 0.22
C ARG A 38 2.80 5.50 0.56
N ARG A 39 1.85 6.22 1.16
CA ARG A 39 2.05 7.64 1.53
C ARG A 39 3.13 7.79 2.60
N GLU A 40 3.15 6.89 3.58
CA GLU A 40 4.17 6.87 4.63
C GLU A 40 5.57 6.61 4.03
N LEU A 41 5.71 5.58 3.19
CA LEU A 41 6.97 5.28 2.51
C LEU A 41 7.43 6.42 1.60
N ALA A 42 6.51 7.10 0.91
CA ALA A 42 6.84 8.26 0.09
C ALA A 42 7.33 9.46 0.93
N ALA A 43 6.75 9.67 2.11
CA ALA A 43 7.21 10.69 3.04
C ALA A 43 8.60 10.36 3.60
N GLU A 44 8.84 9.11 3.98
CA GLU A 44 10.15 8.63 4.43
C GLU A 44 11.21 8.79 3.35
N ARG A 45 10.88 8.39 2.11
CA ARG A 45 11.74 8.54 0.93
C ARG A 45 12.16 9.99 0.73
N ARG A 46 11.22 10.93 0.85
CA ARG A 46 11.51 12.36 0.74
C ARG A 46 12.46 12.84 1.84
N GLN A 47 12.27 12.35 3.07
CA GLN A 47 13.13 12.70 4.19
C GLN A 47 14.57 12.19 4.00
N VAL A 48 14.72 10.98 3.44
CA VAL A 48 16.03 10.42 3.09
C VAL A 48 16.68 11.23 1.97
N MET A 49 15.92 11.62 0.93
CA MET A 49 16.42 12.50 -0.13
C MET A 49 16.91 13.85 0.38
N ASP A 50 16.16 14.50 1.27
CA ASP A 50 16.56 15.78 1.87
C ASP A 50 17.85 15.62 2.69
N ARG A 51 18.00 14.50 3.41
CA ARG A 51 19.22 14.17 4.16
C ARG A 51 20.42 13.95 3.23
N ILE A 52 20.23 13.26 2.12
CA ILE A 52 21.28 13.06 1.10
C ILE A 52 21.67 14.41 0.50
N GLY A 53 20.71 15.24 0.10
CA GLY A 53 20.96 16.58 -0.47
C GLY A 53 21.78 17.47 0.45
N ASN A 54 21.36 17.60 1.72
CA ASN A 54 22.08 18.40 2.72
C ASN A 54 23.51 17.89 2.98
N ARG A 55 23.76 16.57 2.84
CA ARG A 55 25.09 15.97 3.01
C ARG A 55 25.97 16.15 1.77
N SER A 56 25.40 16.10 0.57
CA SER A 56 26.09 16.42 -0.68
C SER A 56 26.64 17.84 -0.65
N ASP A 57 25.88 18.79 -0.11
CA ASP A 57 26.34 20.18 0.04
C ASP A 57 27.53 20.28 1.00
N ILE A 58 27.52 19.56 2.13
CA ILE A 58 28.66 19.52 3.08
C ILE A 58 29.93 18.94 2.43
N ILE A 59 29.80 17.88 1.64
CA ILE A 59 30.95 17.30 0.92
C ILE A 59 31.45 18.25 -0.16
N ARG A 60 30.54 18.90 -0.90
CA ARG A 60 30.86 19.89 -1.93
C ARG A 60 31.59 21.10 -1.35
N ASP A 61 31.25 21.50 -0.13
CA ASP A 61 31.93 22.55 0.63
C ASP A 61 33.30 22.11 1.21
N GLY A 62 33.77 20.91 0.85
CA GLY A 62 35.12 20.41 1.16
C GLY A 62 35.23 19.64 2.47
N TYR A 63 34.14 19.48 3.23
CA TYR A 63 34.08 18.68 4.45
C TYR A 63 33.76 17.21 4.14
N SER A 64 34.70 16.50 3.51
CA SER A 64 34.56 15.07 3.29
C SER A 64 35.31 14.28 4.36
N THR A 65 34.56 13.56 5.20
CA THR A 65 35.12 12.56 6.12
C THR A 65 34.58 11.18 5.74
N SER A 66 35.37 10.13 5.99
CA SER A 66 34.95 8.73 5.73
C SER A 66 33.62 8.39 6.39
N ARG A 67 33.30 9.03 7.51
CA ARG A 67 32.01 8.90 8.19
C ARG A 67 30.86 9.49 7.36
N VAL A 68 31.01 10.69 6.80
CA VAL A 68 29.97 11.32 5.96
C VAL A 68 29.71 10.52 4.69
N ILE A 69 30.77 9.97 4.07
CA ILE A 69 30.66 9.09 2.89
C ILE A 69 29.91 7.79 3.23
N ALA A 70 30.29 7.12 4.33
CA ALA A 70 29.60 5.90 4.76
C ALA A 70 28.12 6.15 5.10
N ASP A 71 27.83 7.29 5.71
CA ASP A 71 26.47 7.73 6.04
C ASP A 71 25.65 8.07 4.78
N MET A 72 26.28 8.58 3.70
CA MET A 72 25.61 8.77 2.41
C MET A 72 25.27 7.43 1.75
N HIS A 73 26.22 6.50 1.68
CA HIS A 73 25.97 5.17 1.11
C HIS A 73 24.80 4.47 1.80
N ARG A 74 24.72 4.53 3.14
CA ARG A 74 23.57 3.98 3.86
C ARG A 74 22.25 4.66 3.47
N ALA A 75 22.26 5.98 3.30
CA ALA A 75 21.06 6.70 2.91
C ALA A 75 20.63 6.36 1.46
N GLU A 76 21.58 6.13 0.56
CA GLU A 76 21.31 5.64 -0.80
C GLU A 76 20.72 4.23 -0.81
N ASP A 77 21.25 3.33 0.02
CA ASP A 77 20.70 1.97 0.19
C ASP A 77 19.28 2.01 0.76
N ASP A 78 19.04 2.86 1.77
CA ASP A 78 17.71 3.07 2.35
C ASP A 78 16.73 3.61 1.29
N LEU A 79 17.19 4.52 0.42
CA LEU A 79 16.39 5.07 -0.66
C LEU A 79 16.01 3.99 -1.68
N ALA A 80 16.98 3.17 -2.11
CA ALA A 80 16.74 2.07 -3.03
C ALA A 80 15.74 1.05 -2.46
N ARG A 81 15.82 0.79 -1.14
CA ARG A 81 14.87 -0.08 -0.43
C ARG A 81 13.47 0.51 -0.41
N LEU A 82 13.32 1.79 -0.10
CA LEU A 82 12.02 2.48 -0.10
C LEU A 82 11.39 2.49 -1.49
N ASP A 83 12.17 2.74 -2.54
CA ASP A 83 11.71 2.69 -3.93
C ASP A 83 11.20 1.29 -4.31
N ALA A 84 11.90 0.22 -3.90
CA ALA A 84 11.46 -1.15 -4.13
C ALA A 84 10.15 -1.47 -3.39
N MET A 85 9.96 -0.97 -2.16
CA MET A 85 8.72 -1.17 -1.40
C MET A 85 7.54 -0.44 -2.02
N ILE A 86 7.74 0.81 -2.47
CA ILE A 86 6.71 1.59 -3.17
C ILE A 86 6.34 0.90 -4.49
N ALA A 87 7.32 0.47 -5.29
CA ALA A 87 7.07 -0.23 -6.55
C ALA A 87 6.29 -1.54 -6.35
N ARG A 88 6.59 -2.28 -5.28
CA ARG A 88 5.86 -3.51 -4.94
C ARG A 88 4.40 -3.23 -4.58
N ILE A 89 4.14 -2.15 -3.84
CA ILE A 89 2.78 -1.73 -3.50
C ILE A 89 2.04 -1.30 -4.77
N ASP A 90 2.67 -0.50 -5.63
CA ASP A 90 2.08 -0.04 -6.89
C ASP A 90 1.79 -1.22 -7.84
N GLN A 91 2.67 -2.23 -7.88
CA GLN A 91 2.41 -3.47 -8.63
C GLN A 91 1.24 -4.28 -8.07
N ARG A 92 1.10 -4.38 -6.73
CA ARG A 92 -0.03 -5.04 -6.09
C ARG A 92 -1.36 -4.35 -6.43
N PHE A 93 -1.35 -3.02 -6.56
CA PHE A 93 -2.51 -2.26 -7.02
C PHE A 93 -2.77 -2.47 -8.51
N ALA A 94 -1.74 -2.48 -9.36
CA ALA A 94 -1.90 -2.70 -10.80
C ALA A 94 -2.41 -4.11 -11.17
N LEU A 95 -2.11 -5.11 -10.33
CA LEU A 95 -2.57 -6.50 -10.49
C LEU A 95 -3.94 -6.79 -9.86
N GLN A 96 -4.54 -5.82 -9.16
CA GLN A 96 -5.95 -5.83 -8.79
C GLN A 96 -6.70 -4.91 -9.77
N PRO A 97 -6.98 -5.34 -11.02
CA PRO A 97 -7.93 -4.62 -11.83
C PRO A 97 -9.26 -4.61 -11.10
N ASP A 98 -9.93 -3.45 -11.08
CA ASP A 98 -11.33 -3.34 -10.74
C ASP A 98 -12.10 -4.37 -11.59
N ASP A 99 -12.41 -5.53 -11.01
CA ASP A 99 -13.49 -6.39 -11.50
C ASP A 99 -14.80 -5.65 -11.17
N THR A 100 -15.12 -4.66 -12.01
CA THR A 100 -16.46 -4.06 -12.15
C THR A 100 -17.44 -5.06 -12.70
#